data_AF-A0A398DZP6-F1
#
_entry.id   AF-A0A398DZP6-F1
#
_cell.length_a   1.000
_cell.length_b   1.000
_cell.length_c   1.000
_cell.angle_alpha   90.00
_cell.angle_beta   90.00
_cell.angle_gamma   90.00
#
_symmetry.space_group_name_H-M   'P 1'
#
loop_
_entity.id
_entity.type
_entity.pdbx_description
1 polymer ?
#
loop_
_entity_poly.entity_id
_entity_poly.type
_entity_poly.pdbx_seq_one_letter_code
_entity_poly.pdbx_strand_id
1 'polypeptide(L)'
;MIEFVHLTGLGRAHLHVIENASAKTLTNAAGATIQLGSTVKTDGWRAYRALPNAGYLHEPHVQATPQAASELLPWAHIVIANFKRWQLDVFHGVSAAHLQSYLDEFCYRLNRREVRLDLFRRILNRCLLYTPPTTYSELIAT
;
A
#
# COMPACT_ATOMS: atom_id res chain seq x y z
N MET A 1 8.24 0.29 7.12
CA MET A 1 7.42 1.11 6.22
C MET A 1 8.31 1.60 5.08
N ILE A 2 7.81 1.70 3.83
CA ILE A 2 8.58 2.18 2.68
C ILE A 2 7.91 3.42 2.10
N GLU A 3 8.67 4.48 1.86
CA GLU A 3 8.18 5.70 1.21
C GLU A 3 9.03 6.05 -0.03
N PHE A 4 8.36 6.45 -1.10
CA PHE A 4 8.95 7.13 -2.25
C PHE A 4 8.55 8.60 -2.20
N VAL A 5 9.54 9.48 -2.06
CA VAL A 5 9.30 10.92 -2.02
C VAL A 5 9.27 11.44 -3.46
N HIS A 6 8.11 11.92 -3.90
CA HIS A 6 8.01 12.83 -5.04
C HIS A 6 8.02 14.27 -4.50
N LEU A 7 8.64 15.20 -5.22
CA LEU A 7 9.04 16.55 -4.77
C LEU A 7 7.93 17.46 -4.17
N THR A 8 6.64 17.10 -4.24
CA THR A 8 5.52 18.01 -3.87
C THR A 8 4.36 17.35 -3.13
N GLY A 9 4.48 16.10 -2.66
CA GLY A 9 3.48 15.45 -1.81
C GLY A 9 3.28 13.94 -2.10
N LEU A 10 2.26 13.34 -1.49
CA LEU A 10 1.93 11.93 -1.72
C LEU A 10 1.47 11.71 -3.16
N GLY A 11 2.31 11.02 -3.95
CA GLY A 11 1.96 10.56 -5.29
C GLY A 11 0.92 9.43 -5.24
N ARG A 12 1.39 8.22 -4.90
CA ARG A 12 0.58 7.00 -4.80
C ARG A 12 0.96 6.20 -3.57
N ALA A 13 0.02 5.42 -3.06
CA ALA A 13 0.25 4.44 -2.02
C ALA A 13 0.00 3.02 -2.53
N HIS A 14 0.74 2.07 -1.97
CA HIS A 14 0.52 0.64 -2.13
C HIS A 14 0.63 0.00 -0.74
N LEU A 15 -0.40 -0.75 -0.35
CA LEU A 15 -0.48 -1.43 0.93
C LEU A 15 -0.72 -2.92 0.69
N HIS A 16 0.03 -3.76 1.37
CA HIS A 16 -0.03 -5.20 1.19
C HIS A 16 0.08 -5.92 2.53
N VAL A 17 -0.75 -6.94 2.74
CA VAL A 17 -0.65 -7.85 3.87
C VAL A 17 0.56 -8.73 3.67
N ILE A 18 1.45 -8.77 4.65
CA ILE A 18 2.62 -9.63 4.66
C ILE A 18 2.51 -10.62 5.83
N GLU A 19 3.02 -11.83 5.63
CA GLU A 19 2.95 -12.89 6.64
C GLU A 19 3.73 -12.55 7.91
N ASN A 20 4.86 -11.85 7.76
CA ASN A 20 5.74 -11.46 8.88
C ASN A 20 6.68 -10.32 8.47
N ALA A 21 7.33 -9.72 9.48
CA ALA A 21 8.29 -8.62 9.30
C ALA A 21 9.75 -9.11 9.11
N SER A 22 9.96 -10.29 8.52
CA SER A 22 11.31 -10.80 8.23
C SER A 22 11.95 -10.06 7.05
N ALA A 23 13.29 -10.09 6.98
CA ALA A 23 14.05 -9.48 5.89
C ALA A 23 13.67 -10.08 4.53
N LYS A 24 13.49 -11.41 4.47
CA LYS A 24 13.07 -12.11 3.26
C LYS A 24 11.69 -11.64 2.77
N THR A 25 10.70 -11.62 3.66
CA THR A 25 9.34 -11.21 3.31
C THR A 25 9.29 -9.76 2.85
N LEU A 26 9.97 -8.85 3.54
CA LEU A 26 10.00 -7.43 3.17
C LEU A 26 10.74 -7.19 1.85
N THR A 27 11.83 -7.91 1.59
CA THR A 27 12.59 -7.79 0.33
C THR A 27 11.78 -8.32 -0.85
N ASN A 28 11.05 -9.43 -0.67
CA ASN A 28 10.14 -9.95 -1.68
C ASN A 28 8.99 -8.97 -1.98
N ALA A 29 8.41 -8.39 -0.93
CA ALA A 29 7.37 -7.37 -1.08
C ALA A 29 7.87 -6.13 -1.83
N ALA A 30 9.11 -5.70 -1.57
CA ALA A 30 9.76 -4.65 -2.34
C ALA A 30 9.93 -5.05 -3.81
N GLY A 31 10.46 -6.25 -4.09
CA GLY A 31 10.62 -6.81 -5.44
C GLY A 31 9.33 -6.86 -6.28
N ALA A 32 8.20 -7.08 -5.62
CA ALA A 32 6.91 -7.17 -6.32
C ALA A 32 6.36 -5.80 -6.77
N THR A 33 6.83 -4.70 -6.18
CA THR A 33 6.14 -3.39 -6.27
C THR A 33 7.06 -2.22 -6.60
N ILE A 34 8.35 -2.35 -6.34
CA ILE A 34 9.34 -1.30 -6.46
C ILE A 34 10.28 -1.65 -7.60
N GLN A 35 10.51 -0.69 -8.48
CA GLN A 35 11.50 -0.84 -9.54
C GLN A 35 12.91 -1.02 -8.96
N LEU A 36 13.65 -2.02 -9.43
CA LEU A 36 15.04 -2.26 -9.04
C LEU A 36 15.90 -0.99 -9.24
N GLY A 37 16.84 -0.73 -8.33
CA GLY A 37 17.68 0.46 -8.34
C GLY A 37 17.01 1.72 -7.75
N SER A 38 15.73 1.66 -7.36
CA SER A 38 15.06 2.79 -6.71
C SER A 38 15.61 3.05 -5.30
N THR A 39 15.53 4.32 -4.87
CA THR A 39 15.79 4.72 -3.48
C THR A 39 14.59 4.42 -2.58
N VAL A 40 14.82 3.61 -1.56
CA VAL A 40 13.84 3.16 -0.57
C VAL A 40 14.14 3.82 0.77
N LYS A 41 13.24 4.70 1.23
CA LYS A 41 13.31 5.31 2.56
C LYS A 41 12.51 4.48 3.56
N THR A 42 13.10 4.16 4.72
CA THR A 42 12.45 3.33 5.75
C THR A 42 12.65 3.85 7.16
N ASP A 43 11.84 3.36 8.10
CA ASP A 43 11.87 3.66 9.54
C ASP A 43 13.11 3.12 10.30
N GLY A 44 14.13 2.63 9.57
CA GLY A 44 15.33 2.06 10.17
C GLY A 44 15.18 0.66 10.77
N TRP A 45 14.04 -0.02 10.59
CA TRP A 45 13.87 -1.39 11.10
C TRP A 45 14.91 -2.35 10.52
N ARG A 46 15.51 -3.19 11.38
CA ARG A 46 16.67 -4.05 11.06
C ARG A 46 16.49 -4.95 9.83
N ALA A 47 15.27 -5.36 9.55
CA ALA A 47 14.98 -6.27 8.44
C ALA A 47 15.18 -5.60 7.07
N TYR A 48 15.10 -4.27 6.98
CA TYR A 48 15.36 -3.52 5.74
C TYR A 48 16.84 -3.48 5.35
N ARG A 49 17.76 -3.91 6.24
CA ARG A 49 19.20 -4.00 5.90
C ARG A 49 19.51 -4.99 4.77
N ALA A 50 18.55 -5.84 4.39
CA ALA A 50 18.68 -6.73 3.23
C ALA A 50 18.41 -6.03 1.88
N LEU A 51 17.82 -4.83 1.86
CA LEU A 51 17.44 -4.13 0.64
C LEU A 51 18.64 -3.81 -0.29
N PRO A 52 19.82 -3.37 0.19
CA PRO A 52 20.98 -3.15 -0.67
C PRO A 52 21.43 -4.41 -1.41
N ASN A 53 21.45 -5.55 -0.73
CA ASN A 53 21.80 -6.84 -1.34
C ASN A 53 20.78 -7.30 -2.37
N ALA A 54 19.55 -6.76 -2.32
CA ALA A 54 18.49 -7.01 -3.28
C ALA A 54 18.44 -5.98 -4.41
N GLY A 55 19.43 -5.07 -4.49
CA GLY A 55 19.58 -4.11 -5.59
C GLY A 55 18.80 -2.81 -5.42
N TYR A 56 18.47 -2.41 -4.18
CA TYR A 56 17.86 -1.11 -3.88
C TYR A 56 18.87 -0.16 -3.23
N LEU A 57 18.73 1.14 -3.49
CA LEU A 57 19.39 2.16 -2.67
C LEU A 57 18.58 2.30 -1.37
N HIS A 58 19.21 2.16 -0.19
CA HIS A 58 18.50 2.18 1.09
C HIS A 58 18.88 3.42 1.91
N GLU A 59 17.87 4.23 2.24
CA GLU A 59 18.00 5.41 3.09
C GLU A 59 17.23 5.22 4.40
N PRO A 60 17.84 4.60 5.43
CA PRO A 60 17.20 4.42 6.72
C PRO A 60 17.08 5.77 7.45
N HIS A 61 15.86 6.12 7.80
CA HIS A 61 15.52 7.24 8.67
C HIS A 61 15.24 6.70 10.07
N VAL A 62 16.31 6.60 10.86
CA VAL A 62 16.23 6.13 12.25
C VAL A 62 15.78 7.29 13.12
N GLN A 63 14.76 7.03 13.95
CA GLN A 63 14.31 8.00 14.92
C GLN A 63 15.39 8.31 15.96
N ALA A 64 15.90 9.54 15.96
CA ALA A 64 16.89 9.98 16.94
C ALA A 64 16.25 10.31 18.31
N THR A 65 15.03 10.85 18.31
CA THR A 65 14.28 11.21 19.53
C THR A 65 12.77 10.95 19.36
N PRO A 66 12.02 10.67 20.45
CA PRO A 66 10.56 10.47 20.42
C PRO A 66 9.78 11.57 19.68
N GLN A 67 10.25 12.82 19.79
CA GLN A 67 9.63 14.01 19.20
C GLN A 67 9.81 14.08 17.68
N ALA A 68 10.85 13.44 17.13
CA ALA A 68 11.12 13.43 15.69
C ALA A 68 10.28 12.38 14.91
N ALA A 69 9.49 11.52 15.58
CA ALA A 69 8.71 10.47 14.91
C ALA A 69 7.78 11.01 13.83
N SER A 70 7.10 12.13 14.09
CA SER A 70 6.15 12.74 13.16
C SER A 70 6.80 13.37 11.93
N GLU A 71 8.11 13.63 11.97
CA GLU A 71 8.88 14.19 10.87
C GLU A 71 9.44 13.10 9.94
N LEU A 72 9.49 11.86 10.43
CA LEU A 72 10.03 10.72 9.69
C LEU A 72 8.90 10.07 8.90
N LEU A 73 9.07 9.94 7.58
CA LEU A 73 8.11 9.30 6.68
C LEU A 73 6.66 9.82 6.86
N PRO A 74 6.44 11.15 6.80
CA PRO A 74 5.16 11.76 7.16
C PRO A 74 4.01 11.24 6.29
N TRP A 75 4.28 10.97 5.01
CA TRP A 75 3.25 10.47 4.10
C TRP A 75 2.83 9.05 4.43
N ALA A 76 3.77 8.20 4.82
CA ALA A 76 3.44 6.84 5.18
C ALA A 76 2.60 6.78 6.48
N HIS A 77 2.90 7.65 7.45
CA HIS A 77 2.05 7.82 8.64
C HIS A 77 0.65 8.37 8.30
N ILE A 78 0.56 9.39 7.45
CA ILE A 78 -0.72 9.96 7.00
C ILE A 78 -1.57 8.89 6.28
N VAL A 79 -0.97 8.11 5.39
CA VAL A 79 -1.65 7.02 4.66
C VAL A 79 -2.24 6.01 5.64
N ILE A 80 -1.49 5.60 6.66
CA ILE A 80 -1.94 4.64 7.67
C ILE A 80 -3.06 5.23 8.54
N ALA A 81 -2.93 6.49 8.97
CA ALA A 81 -3.96 7.16 9.75
C ALA A 81 -5.27 7.29 8.95
N ASN A 82 -5.17 7.68 7.68
CA ASN A 82 -6.31 7.78 6.78
C ASN A 82 -6.96 6.43 6.52
N PHE A 83 -6.18 5.36 6.34
CA PHE A 83 -6.73 4.01 6.18
C PHE A 83 -7.52 3.58 7.40
N LYS A 84 -6.96 3.74 8.61
CA LYS A 84 -7.65 3.41 9.86
C LYS A 84 -8.95 4.19 10.02
N ARG A 85 -8.93 5.48 9.71
CA ARG A 85 -10.13 6.33 9.78
C ARG A 85 -11.19 5.90 8.77
N TRP A 86 -10.78 5.72 7.51
CA TRP A 86 -11.66 5.26 6.43
C TRP A 86 -12.33 3.94 6.76
N GLN A 87 -11.58 3.01 7.35
CA GLN A 87 -12.09 1.71 7.77
C GLN A 87 -13.23 1.83 8.79
N LEU A 88 -13.08 2.72 9.78
CA LEU A 88 -14.10 2.96 10.81
C LEU A 88 -15.32 3.70 10.26
N ASP A 89 -15.14 4.59 9.29
CA ASP A 89 -16.24 5.40 8.75
C ASP A 89 -17.09 4.61 7.72
N VAL A 90 -16.48 3.69 6.96
CA VAL A 90 -17.18 2.96 5.88
C VAL A 90 -17.78 1.63 6.33
N PHE A 91 -17.12 0.90 7.22
CA PHE A 91 -17.52 -0.45 7.57
C PHE A 91 -18.02 -0.53 9.01
N HIS A 92 -19.16 -1.21 9.20
CA HIS A 92 -19.68 -1.53 10.54
C HIS A 92 -18.83 -2.61 11.26
N GLY A 93 -17.95 -3.29 10.52
CA GLY A 93 -17.02 -4.29 11.03
C GLY A 93 -16.08 -4.74 9.91
N VAL A 94 -14.89 -5.18 10.30
CA VAL A 94 -13.86 -5.64 9.36
C VAL A 94 -13.32 -7.00 9.78
N SER A 95 -13.10 -7.86 8.78
CA SER A 95 -12.59 -9.22 8.95
C SER A 95 -11.17 -9.31 8.43
N ALA A 96 -10.30 -10.01 9.16
CA ALA A 96 -8.95 -10.32 8.70
C ALA A 96 -8.95 -11.10 7.37
N ALA A 97 -10.00 -11.89 7.09
CA ALA A 97 -10.14 -12.65 5.85
C ALA A 97 -10.18 -11.77 4.59
N HIS A 98 -10.58 -10.50 4.71
CA HIS A 98 -10.69 -9.57 3.58
C HIS A 98 -9.73 -8.38 3.70
N LEU A 99 -8.72 -8.48 4.58
CA LEU A 99 -7.84 -7.36 4.88
C LEU A 99 -7.15 -6.80 3.62
N GLN A 100 -6.66 -7.68 2.74
CA GLN A 100 -6.05 -7.22 1.49
C GLN A 100 -7.06 -6.49 0.60
N SER A 101 -8.30 -6.96 0.50
CA SER A 101 -9.35 -6.29 -0.30
C SER A 101 -9.66 -4.89 0.24
N TYR A 102 -9.68 -4.70 1.56
CA TYR A 102 -9.84 -3.36 2.15
C TYR A 102 -8.66 -2.45 1.82
N LEU A 103 -7.43 -2.95 1.88
CA LEU A 103 -6.23 -2.19 1.51
C LEU A 103 -6.22 -1.81 0.04
N ASP A 104 -6.62 -2.73 -0.84
CA ASP A 104 -6.70 -2.52 -2.28
C ASP A 104 -7.74 -1.47 -2.64
N GLU A 105 -8.94 -1.53 -2.04
CA GLU A 105 -9.98 -0.53 -2.25
C GLU A 105 -9.52 0.85 -1.77
N PHE A 106 -8.94 0.94 -0.57
CA PHE A 106 -8.41 2.19 -0.05
C PHE A 106 -7.35 2.78 -0.99
N CYS A 107 -6.36 1.98 -1.39
CA CYS A 107 -5.31 2.42 -2.32
C CYS A 107 -5.89 2.81 -3.69
N TYR A 108 -6.90 2.09 -4.18
CA TYR A 108 -7.58 2.40 -5.44
C TYR A 108 -8.22 3.79 -5.40
N ARG A 109 -8.93 4.11 -4.32
CA ARG A 109 -9.59 5.41 -4.08
C ARG A 109 -8.55 6.52 -3.88
N LEU A 110 -7.57 6.30 -3.00
CA LEU A 110 -6.53 7.28 -2.66
C LEU A 110 -5.69 7.69 -3.88
N ASN A 111 -5.31 6.71 -4.70
CA ASN A 111 -4.49 6.94 -5.91
C ASN A 111 -5.27 7.62 -7.05
N ARG A 112 -6.59 7.77 -6.92
CA ARG A 112 -7.49 8.37 -7.94
C ARG A 112 -8.38 9.45 -7.34
N ARG A 113 -7.98 10.03 -6.21
CA ARG A 113 -8.74 11.03 -5.43
C ARG A 113 -9.10 12.30 -6.21
N GLU A 114 -8.37 12.61 -7.28
CA GLU A 114 -8.65 13.73 -8.18
C GLU A 114 -9.83 13.45 -9.14
N VAL A 115 -10.17 12.19 -9.37
CA VAL A 115 -11.22 11.74 -10.31
C VAL A 115 -12.26 10.85 -9.62
N ARG A 116 -12.68 11.26 -8.42
CA ARG A 116 -13.57 10.48 -7.54
C ARG A 116 -14.88 10.02 -8.18
N LEU A 117 -15.48 10.84 -9.04
CA LEU A 117 -16.75 10.52 -9.71
C LEU A 117 -16.60 9.42 -10.78
N ASP A 118 -15.38 9.15 -11.25
CA ASP A 118 -15.10 8.19 -12.32
C ASP A 118 -14.67 6.80 -11.79
N LEU A 119 -14.59 6.65 -10.46
CA LEU A 119 -14.06 5.43 -9.84
C LEU A 119 -14.87 4.18 -10.18
N PHE A 120 -16.20 4.27 -10.13
CA PHE A 120 -17.09 3.15 -10.42
C PHE A 120 -16.99 2.75 -11.90
N ARG A 121 -17.10 3.73 -12.80
CA ARG A 121 -17.02 3.50 -14.25
C ARG A 121 -15.70 2.82 -14.64
N ARG A 122 -14.59 3.19 -14.01
CA ARG A 122 -13.28 2.56 -14.25
C ARG A 122 -13.21 1.11 -13.80
N ILE A 123 -13.77 0.77 -12.64
CA ILE A 123 -13.83 -0.63 -12.19
C ILE A 123 -14.72 -1.42 -13.15
N LEU A 124 -15.91 -0.89 -13.47
CA LEU A 124 -16.84 -1.52 -14.39
C LEU A 124 -16.19 -1.78 -15.75
N ASN A 125 -15.54 -0.78 -16.34
CA ASN A 125 -14.82 -0.95 -17.60
C ASN A 125 -13.70 -1.98 -17.49
N ARG A 126 -13.00 -2.04 -16.36
CA ARG A 126 -11.94 -3.05 -16.16
C ARG A 126 -12.52 -4.46 -16.12
N CYS A 127 -13.65 -4.66 -15.45
CA CYS A 127 -14.37 -5.92 -15.45
C CYS A 127 -14.85 -6.28 -16.87
N LEU A 128 -15.49 -5.35 -17.57
CA LEU A 128 -16.03 -5.62 -18.91
C LEU A 128 -14.95 -5.91 -19.95
N LEU A 129 -13.78 -5.27 -19.85
CA LEU A 129 -12.72 -5.39 -20.85
C LEU A 129 -11.71 -6.50 -20.55
N TYR A 130 -11.51 -6.87 -19.29
CA TYR A 130 -10.41 -7.75 -18.88
C TYR A 130 -10.86 -8.99 -18.08
N THR A 131 -12.16 -9.17 -17.83
CA THR A 131 -12.69 -10.45 -17.34
C THR A 131 -13.65 -11.05 -18.36
N PRO A 132 -13.60 -12.37 -18.58
CA PRO A 132 -14.62 -13.04 -19.38
C PRO A 132 -15.98 -12.84 -18.72
N PRO A 133 -17.08 -12.82 -19.49
CA PRO A 133 -18.42 -12.69 -18.94
C PRO A 133 -18.67 -13.77 -17.89
N THR A 134 -18.91 -13.35 -16.65
CA THR A 134 -19.28 -14.27 -15.55
C THR A 134 -20.78 -14.53 -15.62
N THR A 135 -21.15 -15.79 -15.71
CA THR A 135 -22.55 -16.24 -15.70
C THR A 135 -23.14 -16.12 -14.30
N TYR A 136 -24.47 -15.98 -14.20
CA TYR A 136 -25.15 -15.92 -12.91
C TYR A 136 -24.88 -17.17 -12.05
N SER A 137 -24.77 -18.34 -12.68
CA SER A 137 -24.43 -19.60 -12.00
C SER A 137 -23.03 -19.58 -11.36
N GLU A 138 -22.05 -18.95 -12.01
CA GLU A 138 -20.69 -18.80 -11.45
C GLU A 138 -20.66 -17.79 -10.30
N LEU A 139 -21.55 -16.80 -10.29
CA LEU A 139 -21.63 -15.81 -9.21
C LEU A 139 -22.22 -16.37 -7.90
N ILE A 140 -23.07 -17.39 -7.99
CA ILE A 140 -23.73 -18.00 -6.82
C ILE A 140 -23.10 -19.33 -6.38
N ALA A 141 -22.14 -19.85 -7.14
CA ALA A 141 -21.42 -21.07 -6.80
C ALA A 141 -20.36 -20.77 -5.72
N THR A 142 -20.74 -20.95 -4.45
CA THR A 142 -19.81 -21.04 -3.31
C THR A 142 -19.34 -22.46 -3.09
#